data_AF-A0A136L282-F1
#
_entry.id   AF-A0A136L282-F1
#
_cell.length_a   1.000
_cell.length_b   1.000
_cell.length_c   1.000
_cell.angle_alpha   90.00
_cell.angle_beta   90.00
_cell.angle_gamma   90.00
#
_symmetry.space_group_name_H-M   'P 1'
#
loop_
_entity.id
_entity.type
_entity.pdbx_description
1 polymer ?
#
loop_
_entity_poly.entity_id
_entity_poly.type
_entity_poly.pdbx_seq_one_letter_code
_entity_poly.pdbx_strand_id
1 'polypeptide(L)'
;MSNNIYQALSELEKNHKPAALCTLIKSEGSTPRHVGSKMLVYEDGKFIGTVGGGDLEHRVLDEAWMAISEGKPRIVSYTLSNPKTW
;
A
#
# COMPACT_ATOMS: atom_id res chain seq x y z
N MET A 1 -2.32 -1.48 -22.07
CA MET A 1 -3.51 -1.35 -21.20
C MET A 1 -3.00 -1.14 -19.80
N SER A 2 -3.34 -0.04 -19.15
CA SER A 2 -3.02 0.18 -17.75
C SER A 2 -3.79 -0.86 -16.93
N ASN A 3 -3.10 -1.91 -16.46
CA ASN A 3 -3.73 -2.90 -15.58
C ASN A 3 -4.25 -2.16 -14.34
N ASN A 4 -5.58 -2.13 -14.22
CA ASN A 4 -6.24 -1.56 -13.07
C ASN A 4 -6.01 -2.51 -11.88
N ILE A 5 -5.82 -1.96 -10.68
CA ILE A 5 -5.59 -2.73 -9.46
C ILE A 5 -6.63 -3.84 -9.22
N TYR A 6 -7.89 -3.63 -9.65
CA TYR A 6 -8.94 -4.64 -9.54
C TYR A 6 -8.75 -5.83 -10.49
N GLN A 7 -8.20 -5.59 -11.68
CA GLN A 7 -7.86 -6.67 -12.61
C GLN A 7 -6.71 -7.51 -12.05
N ALA A 8 -5.68 -6.84 -11.53
CA ALA A 8 -4.55 -7.52 -10.87
C ALA A 8 -4.99 -8.36 -9.65
N LEU A 9 -5.91 -7.84 -8.82
CA LEU A 9 -6.49 -8.60 -7.71
C LEU A 9 -7.25 -9.84 -8.19
N SER A 10 -8.08 -9.70 -9.23
CA SER A 10 -8.80 -10.85 -9.80
C SER A 10 -7.86 -11.92 -10.35
N GLU A 11 -6.74 -11.52 -10.98
CA GLU A 11 -5.72 -12.45 -11.46
C GLU A 11 -5.00 -13.16 -10.31
N LEU A 12 -4.67 -12.45 -9.22
CA LEU A 12 -4.05 -13.04 -8.04
C LEU A 12 -4.96 -14.08 -7.39
N GLU A 13 -6.23 -13.73 -7.21
CA GLU A 13 -7.25 -14.62 -6.64
C GLU A 13 -7.39 -15.90 -7.46
N LYS A 14 -7.55 -15.79 -8.79
CA LYS A 14 -7.65 -16.94 -9.70
C LYS A 14 -6.44 -17.88 -9.60
N ASN A 15 -5.26 -17.31 -9.43
CA ASN A 15 -4.00 -18.06 -9.37
C ASN A 15 -3.58 -18.45 -7.95
N HIS A 16 -4.39 -18.16 -6.93
CA HIS A 16 -4.09 -18.40 -5.51
C HIS A 16 -2.72 -17.81 -5.10
N LYS A 17 -2.38 -16.63 -5.65
CA LYS A 17 -1.13 -15.94 -5.35
C LYS A 17 -1.32 -14.94 -4.20
N PRO A 18 -0.44 -14.95 -3.19
CA PRO A 18 -0.55 -14.03 -2.08
C PRO A 18 -0.13 -12.61 -2.49
N ALA A 19 -0.80 -11.63 -1.88
CA ALA A 19 -0.51 -10.21 -2.04
C ALA A 19 -1.18 -9.43 -0.89
N ALA A 20 -0.77 -8.17 -0.70
CA ALA A 20 -1.39 -7.24 0.23
C ALA A 20 -1.97 -6.04 -0.51
N LEU A 21 -3.27 -5.77 -0.30
CA LEU A 21 -3.93 -4.55 -0.75
C LEU A 21 -3.87 -3.50 0.36
N CYS A 22 -2.98 -2.53 0.20
CA CYS A 22 -2.84 -1.40 1.10
C CYS A 22 -3.80 -0.29 0.69
N THR A 23 -4.60 0.21 1.64
CA THR A 23 -5.57 1.29 1.39
C THR A 23 -5.39 2.40 2.40
N LEU A 24 -5.28 3.65 1.93
CA LEU A 24 -5.32 4.81 2.81
C LEU A 24 -6.77 5.01 3.29
N ILE A 25 -7.06 4.61 4.52
CA ILE A 25 -8.43 4.66 5.08
C ILE A 25 -8.74 5.95 5.84
N LYS A 26 -7.71 6.69 6.26
CA LYS A 26 -7.83 7.96 6.99
C LYS A 26 -6.60 8.83 6.74
N SER A 27 -6.81 10.14 6.62
CA SER A 27 -5.75 11.15 6.57
C SER A 27 -6.20 12.41 7.29
N GLU A 28 -5.30 13.04 8.05
CA GLU A 28 -5.53 14.32 8.71
C GLU A 28 -4.41 15.29 8.33
N GLY A 29 -4.74 16.56 8.10
CA GLY A 29 -3.79 17.58 7.66
C GLY A 29 -3.49 17.55 6.15
N SER A 30 -2.38 18.20 5.75
CA SER A 30 -1.96 18.33 4.35
C SER A 30 -1.19 17.10 3.89
N THR A 31 -1.89 16.01 3.61
CA THR A 31 -1.30 14.83 2.96
C THR A 31 -1.47 14.92 1.44
N PRO A 32 -0.44 14.59 0.62
CA PRO A 32 -0.49 14.73 -0.84
C PRO A 32 -1.45 13.76 -1.55
N ARG A 33 -2.10 12.86 -0.79
CA ARG A 33 -2.95 11.79 -1.32
C ARG A 33 -4.30 11.77 -0.63
N HIS A 34 -5.33 11.33 -1.35
CA HIS A 34 -6.69 11.22 -0.82
C HIS A 34 -6.97 9.84 -0.24
N VAL A 35 -7.80 9.80 0.81
CA VAL A 35 -8.43 8.58 1.32
C VAL A 35 -9.01 7.76 0.15
N GLY A 36 -8.82 6.45 0.19
CA GLY A 36 -9.19 5.51 -0.88
C GLY A 36 -8.08 5.24 -1.89
N SER A 37 -6.94 5.93 -1.79
CA SER A 37 -5.72 5.57 -2.52
C SER A 37 -5.27 4.16 -2.17
N LYS A 38 -4.86 3.41 -3.19
CA LYS A 38 -4.52 1.99 -3.06
C LYS A 38 -3.15 1.68 -3.63
N MET A 39 -2.48 0.75 -2.98
CA MET A 39 -1.24 0.11 -3.43
C MET A 39 -1.38 -1.39 -3.26
N LEU A 40 -1.16 -2.16 -4.31
CA LEU A 40 -1.13 -3.62 -4.25
C LEU A 40 0.32 -4.05 -4.25
N VAL A 41 0.71 -4.80 -3.22
CA VAL A 41 2.07 -5.30 -3.02
C VAL A 41 2.07 -6.82 -3.23
N TYR A 42 2.98 -7.28 -4.08
CA TYR A 42 3.18 -8.70 -4.38
C TYR A 42 4.22 -9.30 -3.42
N GLU A 43 4.20 -10.63 -3.25
CA GLU A 43 5.18 -11.35 -2.43
C GLU A 43 6.64 -11.13 -2.86
N ASP A 44 6.87 -10.82 -4.14
CA ASP A 44 8.20 -10.58 -4.72
C ASP A 44 8.69 -9.15 -4.53
N GLY A 45 7.95 -8.32 -3.78
CA GLY A 45 8.29 -6.92 -3.50
C GLY A 45 7.89 -5.95 -4.60
N LYS A 46 7.38 -6.41 -5.75
CA LYS A 46 6.78 -5.50 -6.73
C LYS A 46 5.51 -4.89 -6.15
N PHE A 47 5.12 -3.73 -6.68
CA PHE A 47 3.85 -3.12 -6.34
C PHE A 47 3.26 -2.32 -7.51
N ILE A 48 1.94 -2.09 -7.44
CA ILE A 48 1.21 -1.17 -8.32
C ILE A 48 0.41 -0.17 -7.49
N GLY A 49 0.28 1.05 -7.98
CA GLY A 49 -0.39 2.13 -7.24
C GLY A 49 0.49 2.69 -6.12
N THR A 50 -0.11 3.49 -5.24
CA THR A 50 0.60 4.22 -4.19
C THR A 50 -0.41 4.79 -3.19
N VAL A 51 -0.02 4.83 -1.92
CA VAL A 51 -0.84 5.30 -0.79
C VAL A 51 -0.44 6.70 -0.31
N GLY A 52 0.59 7.32 -0.88
CA GLY A 52 1.07 8.61 -0.38
C GLY A 52 2.25 9.24 -1.12
N GLY A 53 3.12 8.43 -1.73
CA GLY A 53 4.41 8.91 -2.25
C GLY A 53 5.50 8.99 -1.18
N GLY A 54 6.76 8.91 -1.61
CA GLY A 54 7.94 9.12 -0.76
C GLY A 54 8.16 8.03 0.30
N ASP A 55 8.69 8.42 1.47
CA ASP A 55 9.07 7.51 2.55
C ASP A 55 7.91 6.63 3.06
N LEU A 56 6.67 7.10 2.91
CA LEU A 56 5.49 6.34 3.32
C LEU A 56 5.35 5.03 2.52
N GLU A 57 5.77 4.99 1.26
CA GLU A 57 5.69 3.78 0.42
C GLU A 57 6.59 2.68 0.96
N HIS A 58 7.83 3.01 1.35
CA HIS A 58 8.76 2.03 1.94
C HIS A 58 8.22 1.44 3.24
N ARG A 59 7.72 2.29 4.14
CA ARG A 59 7.14 1.83 5.42
C ARG A 59 5.94 0.91 5.21
N VAL A 60 5.12 1.20 4.19
CA VAL A 60 3.95 0.38 3.86
C VAL A 60 4.36 -0.93 3.19
N LEU A 61 5.45 -0.95 2.41
CA LEU A 61 5.99 -2.19 1.82
C LEU A 61 6.42 -3.19 2.90
N ASP A 62 7.11 -2.74 3.95
CA ASP A 62 7.53 -3.61 5.06
C ASP A 62 6.32 -4.24 5.77
N GLU A 63 5.31 -3.43 6.09
CA GLU A 63 4.07 -3.91 6.72
C GLU A 63 3.28 -4.85 5.81
N ALA A 64 3.27 -4.57 4.50
CA ALA A 64 2.63 -5.43 3.51
C ALA A 64 3.30 -6.81 3.43
N TRP A 65 4.63 -6.85 3.44
CA TRP A 65 5.38 -8.11 3.48
C TRP A 65 5.12 -8.91 4.76
N MET A 66 5.10 -8.26 5.92
CA MET A 66 4.75 -8.93 7.18
C MET A 66 3.31 -9.47 7.14
N ALA A 67 2.35 -8.68 6.64
CA ALA A 67 0.97 -9.10 6.52
C ALA A 67 0.79 -10.31 5.58
N ILE A 68 1.52 -10.34 4.46
CA ILE A 68 1.56 -11.48 3.54
C ILE A 68 2.13 -12.71 4.24
N SER A 69 3.31 -12.57 4.87
CA SER A 69 4.00 -13.69 5.53
C SER A 69 3.20 -14.29 6.69
N GLU A 70 2.46 -13.47 7.43
CA GLU A 70 1.63 -13.90 8.56
C GLU A 70 0.23 -14.35 8.14
N GLY A 71 -0.20 -14.03 6.92
CA GLY A 71 -1.58 -14.22 6.45
C GLY A 71 -2.61 -13.41 7.24
N LYS A 72 -2.21 -12.25 7.80
CA LYS A 72 -3.05 -11.44 8.71
C LYS A 72 -3.09 -9.96 8.31
N PRO A 73 -4.29 -9.37 8.16
CA PRO A 73 -4.41 -7.93 7.89
C PRO A 73 -4.08 -7.11 9.14
N ARG A 74 -3.69 -5.85 8.92
CA ARG A 74 -3.36 -4.90 9.98
C ARG A 74 -3.74 -3.47 9.61
N ILE A 75 -3.94 -2.64 10.62
CA ILE A 75 -4.09 -1.19 10.48
C ILE A 75 -2.86 -0.54 11.10
N VAL A 76 -2.19 0.30 10.33
CA VAL A 76 -1.00 1.04 10.74
C VAL A 76 -1.24 2.53 10.62
N SER A 77 -0.68 3.30 11.56
CA SER A 77 -0.80 4.76 11.58
C SER A 77 0.57 5.39 11.45
N TYR A 78 0.65 6.42 10.61
CA TYR A 78 1.90 7.10 10.30
C TYR A 78 1.74 8.59 10.50
N THR A 79 2.67 9.18 11.25
CA THR A 79 2.84 10.63 11.32
C THR A 79 3.90 11.02 10.31
N LEU A 80 3.51 11.87 9.35
CA LEU A 80 4.44 12.50 8.41
C LEU A 80 4.95 13.79 9.06
N SER A 81 5.99 13.68 9.87
CA SER A 81 6.72 14.87 10.32
C SER A 81 7.52 15.41 9.14
N ASN A 82 7.19 16.61 8.68
CA ASN A 82 7.93 17.30 7.63
C ASN A 82 9.38 17.50 8.10
N PRO A 83 10.41 16.87 7.49
CA PRO A 83 11.78 17.16 7.86
C PRO A 83 12.09 18.60 7.44
N LYS A 84 12.25 19.46 8.45
CA LYS A 84 12.77 20.84 8.43
C LYS A 84 12.78 21.53 7.05
N THR A 85 11.81 22.43 6.85
CA THR A 85 12.02 23.60 6.00
C THR A 85 13.21 24.39 6.57
N TRP A 86 14.27 24.54 5.77
CA TRP A 86 15.40 25.43 6.01
C TRP A 86 15.02 26.87 5.66
#